data_AF-A0A931UY99-F1
#
_entry.id   AF-A0A931UY99-F1
#
_cell.length_a   1.000
_cell.length_b   1.000
_cell.length_c   1.000
_cell.angle_alpha   90.00
_cell.angle_beta   90.00
_cell.angle_gamma   90.00
#
_symmetry.space_group_name_H-M   'P 1'
#
loop_
_entity.id
_entity.type
_entity.pdbx_description
1 polymer ?
#
loop_
_entity_poly.entity_id
_entity_poly.type
_entity_poly.pdbx_seq_one_letter_code
_entity_poly.pdbx_strand_id
1 'polypeptide(L)'
;SRLTLLARVDTTLPLRHPDLRAASSAAPGESGVSAPIADGQMVDISSYQRAVQLDPCLTAHWINYERLLARQRRWPDAVAVADRALAVVPRAESVELLLAKANAENEQEQAEAGLSTADAALALEPDHPRALYLRGWALGMLGRLADAQAAMLRLLEIDPTSAAARSALEKIEAVMPPPKPWWKLW
;
A
#
# COMPACT_ATOMS: atom_id res chain seq x y z
N SER A 1 -50.10 20.12 -3.36
CA SER A 1 -49.69 19.43 -2.12
C SER A 1 -48.95 18.16 -2.45
N ARG A 2 -47.64 18.09 -2.14
CA ARG A 2 -46.79 16.89 -1.95
C ARG A 2 -45.34 17.36 -2.07
N LEU A 3 -44.74 17.72 -0.93
CA LEU A 3 -43.94 16.85 -0.05
C LEU A 3 -42.48 16.78 -0.50
N THR A 4 -41.71 17.68 0.11
CA THR A 4 -40.26 17.70 0.26
C THR A 4 -39.77 16.37 0.84
N LEU A 5 -38.79 15.72 0.20
CA LEU A 5 -38.04 14.63 0.82
C LEU A 5 -36.54 14.84 0.51
N LEU A 6 -35.87 15.54 1.44
CA LEU A 6 -34.41 15.59 1.53
C LEU A 6 -33.96 14.26 2.15
N ALA A 7 -33.49 13.34 1.31
CA ALA A 7 -32.73 12.20 1.79
C ALA A 7 -31.28 12.65 2.05
N ARG A 8 -30.90 12.68 3.34
CA ARG A 8 -29.51 12.73 3.79
C ARG A 8 -28.76 11.56 3.15
N VAL A 9 -27.69 11.85 2.42
CA VAL A 9 -26.69 10.86 2.05
C VAL A 9 -25.75 10.75 3.23
N ASP A 10 -26.00 9.75 4.08
CA ASP A 10 -25.03 9.23 5.04
C ASP A 10 -24.24 8.16 4.30
N THR A 11 -22.99 8.45 3.93
CA THR A 11 -22.07 7.47 3.33
C THR A 11 -20.71 7.51 4.03
N THR A 12 -20.68 7.06 5.28
CA THR A 12 -19.47 6.44 5.84
C THR A 12 -19.37 5.03 5.27
N LEU A 13 -18.58 4.85 4.20
CA LEU A 13 -18.27 3.54 3.62
C LEU A 13 -16.86 3.12 4.07
N PRO A 14 -16.69 1.97 4.75
CA PRO A 14 -15.38 1.51 5.17
C PRO A 14 -14.64 0.92 3.96
N LEU A 15 -13.57 1.58 3.52
CA LEU A 15 -12.65 1.06 2.51
C LEU A 15 -11.84 -0.08 3.13
N ARG A 16 -12.32 -1.33 3.04
CA ARG A 16 -11.47 -2.51 3.27
C ARG A 16 -10.75 -2.88 1.98
N HIS A 17 -9.43 -2.84 2.03
CA HIS A 17 -8.51 -3.20 0.95
C HIS A 17 -8.67 -4.68 0.54
N PRO A 18 -8.68 -5.02 -0.77
CA PRO A 18 -8.59 -6.41 -1.22
C PRO A 18 -7.14 -6.92 -1.17
N ASP A 19 -6.96 -8.17 -0.73
CA ASP A 19 -5.65 -8.84 -0.63
C ASP A 19 -4.94 -8.94 -1.99
N LEU A 20 -3.80 -8.25 -2.12
CA LEU A 20 -2.90 -8.35 -3.28
C LEU A 20 -1.99 -9.59 -3.13
N ARG A 21 -2.55 -10.79 -3.35
CA ARG A 21 -1.77 -11.99 -3.66
C ARG A 21 -1.75 -12.19 -5.18
N ALA A 22 -0.67 -11.74 -5.81
CA ALA A 22 -0.05 -12.25 -7.05
C ALA A 22 0.51 -11.12 -7.90
N ALA A 23 1.82 -10.85 -7.76
CA ALA A 23 2.71 -10.36 -8.82
C ALA A 23 4.13 -10.22 -8.25
N SER A 24 4.91 -11.31 -8.26
CA SER A 24 6.36 -11.24 -8.50
C SER A 24 6.87 -12.67 -8.68
N SER A 25 7.09 -13.06 -9.94
CA SER A 25 7.85 -14.25 -10.29
C SER A 25 9.27 -13.79 -10.67
N ALA A 26 10.21 -13.92 -9.73
CA ALA A 26 11.63 -13.89 -10.02
C ALA A 26 12.28 -15.05 -9.24
N ALA A 27 12.98 -15.92 -9.97
CA ALA A 27 13.59 -17.16 -9.53
C ALA A 27 15.02 -16.92 -8.94
N PRO A 28 15.64 -17.93 -8.29
CA PRO A 28 16.46 -17.73 -7.08
C PRO A 28 17.98 -17.76 -7.28
N GLY A 29 18.71 -17.19 -6.32
CA GLY A 29 20.12 -17.42 -6.02
C GLY A 29 20.45 -16.80 -4.66
N GLU A 30 20.44 -17.59 -3.57
CA GLU A 30 21.63 -18.12 -2.87
C GLU A 30 22.43 -17.02 -2.14
N SER A 31 22.68 -16.98 -0.81
CA SER A 31 22.60 -17.96 0.28
C SER A 31 22.73 -17.21 1.62
N GLY A 32 21.97 -17.60 2.65
CA GLY A 32 22.17 -17.08 4.01
C GLY A 32 20.99 -17.30 4.96
N VAL A 33 20.67 -18.57 5.24
CA VAL A 33 19.71 -19.01 6.28
C VAL A 33 18.27 -18.52 6.08
N SER A 34 17.59 -19.15 5.11
CA SER A 34 16.14 -19.25 5.16
C SER A 34 15.76 -20.27 6.23
N ALA A 35 15.42 -19.82 7.43
CA ALA A 35 14.62 -20.67 8.32
C ALA A 35 13.22 -20.76 7.72
N PRO A 36 12.72 -21.96 7.35
CA PRO A 36 11.32 -22.10 6.99
C PRO A 36 10.54 -21.96 8.29
N ILE A 37 9.97 -20.78 8.55
CA ILE A 37 9.04 -20.67 9.66
C ILE A 37 7.74 -21.32 9.17
N ALA A 38 7.67 -22.63 9.47
CA ALA A 38 6.69 -23.57 8.97
C ALA A 38 5.25 -23.05 9.03
N ASP A 39 4.50 -23.38 7.98
CA ASP A 39 3.04 -23.39 7.97
C ASP A 39 2.51 -24.00 9.27
N GLY A 40 1.82 -23.20 10.08
CA GLY A 40 0.95 -23.70 11.16
C GLY A 40 1.37 -23.46 12.60
N GLN A 41 2.52 -22.83 12.89
CA GLN A 41 2.77 -22.31 14.24
C GLN A 41 2.43 -20.82 14.24
N MET A 42 1.48 -20.39 15.08
CA MET A 42 1.29 -18.97 15.38
C MET A 42 2.60 -18.44 15.99
N VAL A 43 3.46 -17.86 15.15
CA VAL A 43 4.66 -17.15 15.59
C VAL A 43 4.18 -15.95 16.39
N ASP A 44 4.41 -16.00 17.70
CA ASP A 44 4.00 -14.93 18.60
C ASP A 44 4.84 -13.67 18.34
N ILE A 45 4.27 -12.50 18.66
CA ILE A 45 4.93 -11.20 18.58
C ILE A 45 6.27 -11.21 19.33
N SER A 46 6.34 -11.91 20.46
CA SER A 46 7.56 -12.06 21.26
C SER A 46 8.73 -12.66 20.47
N SER A 47 8.46 -13.58 19.55
CA SER A 47 9.49 -14.23 18.72
C SER A 47 10.11 -13.23 17.74
N TYR A 48 9.28 -12.40 17.10
CA TYR A 48 9.77 -11.35 16.20
C TYR A 48 10.45 -10.21 16.93
N GLN A 49 9.95 -9.82 18.10
CA GLN A 49 10.63 -8.85 18.97
C GLN A 49 12.03 -9.31 19.35
N ARG A 50 12.21 -10.61 19.64
CA ARG A 50 13.52 -11.17 19.93
C ARG A 50 14.41 -11.20 18.68
N ALA A 51 13.86 -11.56 17.53
CA ALA A 51 14.61 -11.63 16.27
C ALA A 51 15.23 -10.26 15.90
N VAL A 52 14.44 -9.18 15.96
CA VAL A 52 14.94 -7.83 15.62
C VAL A 52 15.94 -7.28 16.64
N GLN A 53 15.98 -7.81 17.87
CA GLN A 53 17.02 -7.47 18.85
C GLN A 53 18.32 -8.22 18.62
N LEU A 54 18.24 -9.45 18.13
CA LEU A 54 19.40 -10.30 17.87
C LEU A 54 20.13 -9.87 16.59
N ASP A 55 19.38 -9.53 15.55
CA ASP A 55 19.93 -9.00 14.31
C ASP A 55 19.08 -7.81 13.81
N PRO A 56 19.39 -6.59 14.29
CA PRO A 56 18.65 -5.39 13.90
C PRO A 56 18.84 -4.99 12.44
N CYS A 57 19.92 -5.44 11.78
CA CYS A 57 20.21 -5.05 10.40
C CYS A 57 19.53 -5.97 9.39
N LEU A 58 19.08 -7.17 9.79
CA LEU A 58 18.36 -8.07 8.91
C LEU A 58 16.92 -7.60 8.65
N THR A 59 16.74 -6.95 7.50
CA THR A 59 15.46 -6.41 7.01
C THR A 59 14.30 -7.43 7.05
N ALA A 60 14.59 -8.71 6.79
CA ALA A 60 13.56 -9.76 6.77
C ALA A 60 12.87 -9.96 8.14
N HIS A 61 13.57 -9.77 9.26
CA HIS A 61 12.97 -9.87 10.60
C HIS A 61 11.94 -8.77 10.84
N TRP A 62 12.29 -7.55 10.45
CA TRP A 62 11.40 -6.39 10.55
C TRP A 62 10.17 -6.52 9.66
N ILE A 63 10.34 -6.94 8.40
CA ILE A 63 9.22 -7.15 7.46
C ILE A 63 8.25 -8.20 8.02
N ASN A 64 8.75 -9.32 8.53
CA ASN A 64 7.88 -10.36 9.07
C ASN A 64 7.19 -9.91 10.37
N TYR A 65 7.86 -9.10 11.19
CA TYR A 65 7.25 -8.51 12.38
C TYR A 65 6.12 -7.55 12.03
N GLU A 66 6.38 -6.59 11.13
CA GLU A 66 5.37 -5.65 10.64
C GLU A 66 4.19 -6.40 10.04
N ARG A 67 4.45 -7.40 9.18
CA ARG A 67 3.41 -8.16 8.49
C ARG A 67 2.52 -8.94 9.46
N LEU A 68 3.07 -9.45 10.57
CA LEU A 68 2.29 -10.09 11.63
C LEU A 68 1.31 -9.09 12.26
N LEU A 69 1.78 -7.87 12.56
CA LEU A 69 0.94 -6.81 13.14
C LEU A 69 -0.12 -6.32 12.15
N ALA A 70 0.26 -6.13 10.89
CA ALA A 70 -0.65 -5.78 9.80
C ALA A 70 -1.78 -6.82 9.62
N ARG A 71 -1.46 -8.12 9.67
CA ARG A 71 -2.48 -9.19 9.63
C ARG A 71 -3.46 -9.13 10.80
N GLN A 72 -2.99 -8.66 11.95
CA GLN A 72 -3.82 -8.43 13.13
C GLN A 72 -4.53 -7.06 13.10
N ARG A 73 -4.36 -6.27 12.03
CA ARG A 73 -4.85 -4.89 11.87
C ARG A 73 -4.37 -3.95 12.99
N ARG A 74 -3.22 -4.26 13.59
CA ARG A 74 -2.55 -3.41 14.58
C ARG A 74 -1.72 -2.36 13.86
N TRP A 75 -2.38 -1.54 13.05
CA TRP A 75 -1.73 -0.58 12.16
C TRP A 75 -0.80 0.42 12.86
N PRO A 76 -1.16 1.00 14.03
CA PRO A 76 -0.24 1.89 14.74
C PRO A 76 1.06 1.19 15.15
N ASP A 77 0.97 -0.07 15.60
CA ASP A 77 2.14 -0.85 15.97
C ASP A 77 2.97 -1.24 14.74
N ALA A 78 2.31 -1.57 13.62
CA ALA A 78 2.98 -1.88 12.36
C ALA A 78 3.80 -0.68 11.85
N VAL A 79 3.24 0.53 11.89
CA VAL A 79 3.96 1.77 11.58
C VAL A 79 5.14 1.97 12.53
N ALA A 80 4.94 1.82 13.84
CA ALA A 80 6.01 1.97 14.84
C ALA A 80 7.16 0.97 14.63
N VAL A 81 6.85 -0.27 14.22
CA VAL A 81 7.85 -1.28 13.87
C VAL A 81 8.60 -0.90 12.59
N ALA A 82 7.90 -0.45 11.55
CA ALA A 82 8.53 -0.01 10.32
C ALA A 82 9.43 1.21 10.56
N ASP A 83 9.02 2.18 11.38
CA ASP A 83 9.85 3.35 11.74
C ASP A 83 11.15 2.94 12.44
N ARG A 84 11.07 2.00 13.39
CA ARG A 84 12.26 1.46 14.06
C ARG A 84 13.18 0.73 13.09
N ALA A 85 12.60 -0.05 12.17
CA ALA A 85 13.35 -0.74 11.15
C ALA A 85 14.10 0.23 10.23
N LEU A 86 13.40 1.25 9.73
CA LEU A 86 13.95 2.28 8.83
C LEU A 86 15.09 3.11 9.47
N ALA A 87 15.15 3.16 10.81
CA ALA A 87 16.24 3.80 11.53
C ALA A 87 17.53 2.96 11.60
N VAL A 88 17.46 1.64 11.37
CA VAL A 88 18.59 0.72 11.53
C VAL A 88 18.98 -0.03 10.25
N VAL A 89 18.05 -0.23 9.32
CA VAL A 89 18.33 -0.94 8.07
C VAL A 89 19.02 -0.02 7.05
N PRO A 90 19.90 -0.55 6.18
CA PRO A 90 20.48 0.21 5.08
C PRO A 90 19.40 0.78 4.16
N ARG A 91 19.60 2.02 3.69
CA ARG A 91 18.67 2.71 2.78
C ARG A 91 18.35 1.88 1.52
N ALA A 92 19.33 1.16 0.98
CA ALA A 92 19.15 0.33 -0.21
C ALA A 92 18.16 -0.84 0.00
N GLU A 93 17.93 -1.27 1.24
CA GLU A 93 17.03 -2.39 1.59
C GLU A 93 15.68 -1.89 2.15
N SER A 94 15.48 -0.58 2.21
CA SER A 94 14.35 0.02 2.92
C SER A 94 13.03 0.04 2.15
N VAL A 95 13.03 -0.28 0.85
CA VAL A 95 11.86 -0.17 -0.03
C VAL A 95 10.66 -0.95 0.51
N GLU A 96 10.82 -2.23 0.84
CA GLU A 96 9.72 -3.04 1.37
C GLU A 96 9.20 -2.55 2.73
N LEU A 97 10.04 -1.95 3.56
CA LEU A 97 9.62 -1.34 4.82
C LEU A 97 8.85 -0.05 4.60
N LEU A 98 9.25 0.78 3.63
CA LEU A 98 8.50 1.97 3.21
C LEU A 98 7.13 1.58 2.64
N LEU A 99 7.06 0.52 1.82
CA LEU A 99 5.79 -0.01 1.29
C LEU A 99 4.87 -0.53 2.40
N ALA A 100 5.43 -1.25 3.36
CA ALA A 100 4.71 -1.74 4.53
C ALA A 100 4.16 -0.57 5.36
N LYS A 101 4.99 0.42 5.66
CA LYS A 101 4.60 1.63 6.38
C LYS A 101 3.51 2.42 5.66
N ALA A 102 3.69 2.73 4.37
CA ALA A 102 2.71 3.48 3.59
C ALA A 102 1.35 2.77 3.53
N ASN A 103 1.35 1.44 3.44
CA ASN A 103 0.12 0.64 3.52
C ASN A 103 -0.57 0.78 4.88
N ALA A 104 0.18 0.65 5.98
CA ALA A 104 -0.36 0.78 7.32
C ALA A 104 -0.84 2.21 7.64
N GLU A 105 -0.20 3.24 7.10
CA GLU A 105 -0.63 4.64 7.20
C GLU A 105 -1.94 4.88 6.43
N ASN A 106 -2.04 4.34 5.20
CA ASN A 106 -3.25 4.42 4.40
C ASN A 106 -4.45 3.71 5.06
N GLU A 107 -4.23 2.53 5.67
CA GLU A 107 -5.26 1.81 6.45
C GLU A 107 -5.70 2.54 7.71
N GLN A 108 -4.91 3.51 8.19
CA GLN A 108 -5.25 4.41 9.29
C GLN A 108 -5.84 5.74 8.81
N GLU A 109 -6.14 5.86 7.51
CA GLU A 109 -6.62 7.08 6.87
C GLU A 109 -5.65 8.27 7.02
N GLN A 110 -4.37 8.01 7.30
CA GLN A 110 -3.30 9.01 7.38
C GLN A 110 -2.73 9.26 5.97
N ALA A 111 -3.58 9.77 5.09
CA ALA A 111 -3.32 9.82 3.65
C ALA A 111 -2.08 10.67 3.29
N GLU A 112 -1.84 11.79 3.98
CA GLU A 112 -0.65 12.62 3.75
C GLU A 112 0.64 11.89 4.11
N ALA A 113 0.64 11.15 5.23
CA ALA A 113 1.78 10.35 5.66
C ALA A 113 2.03 9.20 4.67
N GLY A 114 0.98 8.45 4.33
CA GLY A 114 1.04 7.36 3.35
C GLY A 114 1.54 7.81 1.98
N LEU A 115 1.11 9.00 1.53
CA LEU A 115 1.62 9.63 0.30
C LEU A 115 3.11 9.92 0.40
N SER A 116 3.55 10.61 1.47
CA SER A 116 4.97 10.95 1.67
C SER A 116 5.84 9.69 1.74
N THR A 117 5.36 8.64 2.41
CA THR A 117 6.10 7.38 2.54
C THR A 117 6.15 6.61 1.21
N ALA A 118 5.06 6.60 0.44
CA ALA A 118 5.05 6.00 -0.90
C ALA A 118 5.97 6.76 -1.88
N ASP A 119 5.99 8.09 -1.83
CA ASP A 119 6.92 8.91 -2.62
C ASP A 119 8.38 8.64 -2.22
N ALA A 120 8.67 8.38 -0.94
CA ALA A 120 10.00 7.97 -0.51
C ALA A 120 10.42 6.60 -1.06
N ALA A 121 9.48 5.64 -1.18
CA ALA A 121 9.74 4.37 -1.84
C ALA A 121 10.03 4.56 -3.34
N LEU A 122 9.25 5.42 -4.02
CA LEU A 122 9.46 5.75 -5.43
C LEU A 122 10.76 6.51 -5.68
N ALA A 123 11.25 7.29 -4.72
CA ALA A 123 12.56 7.92 -4.83
C ALA A 123 13.72 6.91 -4.84
N LEU A 124 13.52 5.71 -4.31
CA LEU A 124 14.47 4.60 -4.37
C LEU A 124 14.23 3.73 -5.61
N GLU A 125 12.97 3.42 -5.89
CA GLU A 125 12.54 2.60 -7.03
C GLU A 125 11.38 3.28 -7.78
N PRO A 126 11.69 4.13 -8.79
CA PRO A 126 10.71 5.00 -9.46
C PRO A 126 9.52 4.32 -10.10
N ASP A 127 9.67 3.05 -10.48
CA ASP A 127 8.65 2.25 -11.17
C ASP A 127 8.19 1.07 -10.32
N HIS A 128 8.31 1.13 -8.99
CA HIS A 128 7.84 0.03 -8.13
C HIS A 128 6.30 -0.06 -8.14
N PRO A 129 5.70 -1.17 -8.64
CA PRO A 129 4.25 -1.26 -8.85
C PRO A 129 3.42 -1.01 -7.59
N ARG A 130 3.85 -1.60 -6.46
CA ARG A 130 3.15 -1.44 -5.18
C ARG A 130 3.27 -0.02 -4.63
N ALA A 131 4.36 0.69 -4.92
CA ALA A 131 4.54 2.06 -4.46
C ALA A 131 3.61 3.01 -5.22
N LEU A 132 3.52 2.84 -6.55
CA LEU A 132 2.58 3.58 -7.40
C LEU A 132 1.13 3.37 -6.98
N TYR A 133 0.77 2.13 -6.66
CA TYR A 133 -0.56 1.81 -6.14
C TYR A 133 -0.84 2.53 -4.82
N LEU A 134 0.05 2.42 -3.82
CA LEU A 134 -0.12 3.02 -2.50
C LEU A 134 -0.17 4.55 -2.57
N ARG A 135 0.65 5.15 -3.46
CA ARG A 135 0.62 6.57 -3.79
C ARG A 135 -0.74 6.98 -4.37
N GLY A 136 -1.22 6.27 -5.39
CA GLY A 136 -2.51 6.58 -6.02
C GLY A 136 -3.69 6.40 -5.05
N TRP A 137 -3.64 5.41 -4.16
CA TRP A 137 -4.62 5.24 -3.10
C TRP A 137 -4.65 6.43 -2.13
N ALA A 138 -3.47 6.84 -1.64
CA ALA A 138 -3.32 8.01 -0.78
C ALA A 138 -3.86 9.29 -1.45
N LEU A 139 -3.50 9.53 -2.71
CA LEU A 139 -3.99 10.67 -3.49
C LEU A 139 -5.51 10.64 -3.68
N GLY A 140 -6.10 9.45 -3.85
CA GLY A 140 -7.54 9.26 -3.92
C GLY A 140 -8.24 9.66 -2.61
N MET A 141 -7.70 9.25 -1.46
CA MET A 141 -8.22 9.66 -0.14
C MET A 141 -8.11 11.17 0.08
N LEU A 142 -7.07 11.80 -0.47
CA LEU A 142 -6.88 13.26 -0.45
C LEU A 142 -7.74 14.02 -1.48
N GLY A 143 -8.54 13.32 -2.29
CA GLY A 143 -9.34 13.93 -3.36
C GLY A 143 -8.54 14.44 -4.55
N ARG A 144 -7.24 14.13 -4.63
CA ARG A 144 -6.34 14.48 -5.73
C ARG A 144 -6.49 13.49 -6.88
N LEU A 145 -7.70 13.41 -7.44
CA LEU A 145 -8.11 12.36 -8.37
C LEU A 145 -7.30 12.32 -9.66
N ALA A 146 -6.86 13.47 -10.20
CA ALA A 146 -6.02 13.52 -11.39
C ALA A 146 -4.63 12.90 -11.15
N ASP A 147 -4.01 13.20 -10.01
CA ASP A 147 -2.70 12.63 -9.65
C ASP A 147 -2.82 11.12 -9.33
N ALA A 148 -3.93 10.72 -8.71
CA ALA A 148 -4.25 9.32 -8.46
C ALA A 148 -4.41 8.55 -9.77
N GLN A 149 -5.12 9.12 -10.74
CA GLN A 149 -5.28 8.55 -12.08
C GLN A 149 -3.93 8.36 -12.76
N ALA A 150 -3.06 9.38 -12.72
CA ALA A 150 -1.72 9.30 -13.30
C ALA A 150 -0.88 8.18 -12.68
N ALA A 151 -0.95 8.00 -11.35
CA ALA A 151 -0.25 6.92 -10.67
C ALA A 151 -0.76 5.53 -11.11
N MET A 152 -2.07 5.36 -11.25
CA MET A 152 -2.69 4.10 -11.68
C MET A 152 -2.42 3.79 -13.16
N LEU A 153 -2.36 4.80 -14.01
CA LEU A 153 -1.96 4.64 -15.42
C LEU A 153 -0.50 4.22 -15.52
N ARG A 154 0.40 4.86 -14.77
CA ARG A 154 1.82 4.45 -14.73
C ARG A 154 1.98 3.01 -14.23
N LEU A 155 1.19 2.62 -13.22
CA LEU A 155 1.15 1.23 -12.75
C LEU A 155 0.71 0.26 -13.86
N LEU A 156 -0.29 0.61 -14.67
CA LEU A 156 -0.73 -0.23 -15.79
C LEU A 156 0.26 -0.27 -16.97
N GLU A 157 1.11 0.73 -17.13
CA GLU A 157 2.23 0.67 -18.09
C GLU A 157 3.25 -0.41 -17.68
N ILE A 158 3.47 -0.59 -16.37
CA ILE A 158 4.45 -1.54 -15.82
C ILE A 158 3.83 -2.94 -15.65
N ASP A 159 2.62 -3.01 -15.10
CA ASP A 159 1.82 -4.24 -14.96
C ASP A 159 0.42 -4.03 -15.57
N PRO A 160 0.26 -4.32 -16.88
CA PRO A 160 -1.02 -4.22 -17.56
C PRO A 160 -2.11 -5.16 -16.99
N THR A 161 -1.72 -6.17 -16.23
CA THR A 161 -2.67 -7.16 -15.69
C THR A 161 -3.30 -6.75 -14.37
N SER A 162 -2.75 -5.70 -13.72
CA SER A 162 -3.19 -5.21 -12.42
C SER A 162 -4.70 -4.92 -12.39
N ALA A 163 -5.46 -5.83 -11.77
CA ALA A 163 -6.89 -5.66 -11.58
C ALA A 163 -7.18 -4.50 -10.62
N ALA A 164 -6.35 -4.32 -9.60
CA ALA A 164 -6.49 -3.26 -8.61
C ALA A 164 -6.37 -1.87 -9.26
N ALA A 165 -5.42 -1.67 -10.17
CA ALA A 165 -5.26 -0.42 -10.90
C ALA A 165 -6.46 -0.12 -11.81
N ARG A 166 -6.95 -1.14 -12.55
CA ARG A 166 -8.15 -1.00 -13.39
C ARG A 166 -9.39 -0.64 -12.59
N SER A 167 -9.64 -1.34 -11.48
CA SER A 167 -10.77 -1.04 -10.60
C SER A 167 -10.65 0.33 -9.92
N ALA A 168 -9.44 0.79 -9.61
CA ALA A 168 -9.22 2.13 -9.09
C ALA A 168 -9.55 3.20 -10.14
N LEU A 169 -9.09 3.02 -11.39
CA LEU A 169 -9.40 3.92 -12.50
C LEU A 169 -10.88 4.00 -12.80
N GLU A 170 -11.58 2.87 -12.86
CA GLU A 170 -13.04 2.84 -13.07
C GLU A 170 -13.78 3.69 -12.04
N LYS A 171 -13.38 3.61 -10.76
CA LYS A 171 -13.95 4.43 -9.68
C LYS A 171 -13.62 5.92 -9.86
N ILE A 172 -12.38 6.24 -10.22
CA ILE A 172 -11.95 7.62 -10.47
C ILE A 172 -12.74 8.22 -11.65
N GLU A 173 -12.88 7.48 -12.74
CA GLU A 173 -13.61 7.90 -13.95
C GLU A 173 -15.11 8.06 -13.71
N ALA A 174 -15.70 7.24 -12.84
CA ALA A 174 -17.10 7.39 -12.44
C ALA A 174 -17.35 8.71 -11.69
N VAL A 175 -16.37 9.20 -10.93
CA VAL A 175 -16.45 10.48 -10.19
C VAL A 175 -16.04 11.66 -11.07
N MET A 176 -15.06 11.46 -11.94
CA MET A 176 -14.49 12.47 -12.83
C MET A 176 -14.41 11.90 -14.25
N PRO A 177 -15.53 11.92 -15.02
CA PRO A 177 -15.53 11.40 -16.37
C PRO A 177 -14.64 12.26 -17.27
N PRO A 178 -13.96 11.67 -18.25
CA PRO A 178 -13.15 12.44 -19.19
C PRO A 178 -14.04 13.48 -19.89
N PRO A 179 -13.49 14.67 -20.22
CA PRO A 179 -14.23 15.67 -20.94
C PRO A 179 -14.78 15.09 -22.24
N LYS A 180 -16.05 15.37 -22.55
CA LYS A 180 -16.66 14.91 -23.80
C LYS A 180 -15.79 15.40 -24.97
N PRO A 181 -15.41 14.51 -25.90
CA PRO A 181 -14.64 14.94 -27.05
C PRO A 181 -15.43 15.97 -27.86
N TRP A 182 -14.72 16.96 -28.40
CA TRP A 182 -15.30 18.12 -29.09
C TRP A 182 -16.22 17.74 -30.27
N TRP A 183 -16.02 16.58 -30.89
CA TRP A 183 -16.83 16.07 -32.01
C TRP A 183 -18.18 15.45 -31.60
N LYS A 184 -18.44 15.24 -30.30
CA LYS A 184 -19.76 14.80 -29.78
C LYS A 184 -20.66 15.94 -29.29
N LEU A 185 -20.25 17.20 -29.52
CA LEU A 185 -20.97 18.40 -29.07
C LEU A 185 -21.85 19.03 -30.18
N TRP A 186 -22.06 18.34 -31.31
CA TRP A 186 -22.79 18.82 -32.49
C TRP A 186 -23.74 17.73 -33.01
#